data_AF-A0A377EMJ0-F1
#
_entry.id   AF-A0A377EMJ0-F1
#
_cell.length_a   1.000
_cell.length_b   1.000
_cell.length_c   1.000
_cell.angle_alpha   90.00
_cell.angle_beta   90.00
_cell.angle_gamma   90.00
#
_symmetry.space_group_name_H-M   'P 1'
#
loop_
_entity.id
_entity.type
_entity.pdbx_description
1 polymer ?
#
loop_
_entity_poly.entity_id
_entity_poly.type
_entity_poly.pdbx_seq_one_letter_code
_entity_poly.pdbx_strand_id
1 'polypeptide(L)'
;MPLLKLWAGSLVMLAAVSLPLQAASPVKVGSKIDTEGALLGNIILQVLESHGVPTVNKVQLGTTPVVRGAITSGELDIYPEYTGNGAFFFKDENDAAWKKRAARLRESQKARFGAQQVNLADARACK
;
A
#
# COMPACT_ATOMS: atom_id res chain seq x y z
N MET A 1 20.24 56.37 -33.71
CA MET A 1 19.31 56.30 -32.56
C MET A 1 18.60 54.95 -32.59
N PRO A 2 18.44 54.28 -31.45
CA PRO A 2 18.48 52.83 -31.31
C PRO A 2 17.06 52.21 -31.31
N LEU A 3 16.46 52.02 -32.50
CA LEU A 3 15.11 51.46 -32.59
C LEU A 3 15.06 49.94 -32.84
N LEU A 4 16.20 49.28 -33.04
CA LEU A 4 16.24 47.84 -33.38
C LEU A 4 16.44 46.90 -32.17
N LYS A 5 16.55 47.45 -30.95
CA LYS A 5 16.85 46.68 -29.72
C LYS A 5 15.62 46.32 -28.86
N LEU A 6 14.39 46.57 -29.35
CA LEU A 6 13.16 46.37 -28.57
C LEU A 6 12.43 45.06 -28.86
N TRP A 7 12.79 44.32 -29.92
CA TRP A 7 12.12 43.04 -30.26
C TRP A 7 12.82 41.79 -29.69
N ALA A 8 14.01 41.95 -29.10
CA ALA A 8 14.74 40.83 -28.51
C ALA A 8 14.24 40.46 -27.09
N GLY A 9 13.58 41.39 -26.39
CA GLY A 9 13.09 41.16 -25.02
C GLY A 9 11.81 40.33 -24.93
N SER A 10 10.94 40.41 -25.94
CA SER A 10 9.62 39.76 -25.91
C SER A 10 9.66 38.26 -26.22
N LEU A 11 10.69 37.77 -26.90
CA LEU A 11 10.80 36.34 -27.24
C LEU A 11 11.31 35.49 -26.05
N VAL A 12 12.05 36.11 -25.13
CA VAL A 12 12.61 35.41 -23.95
C VAL A 12 11.54 35.14 -22.89
N MET A 13 10.51 35.99 -22.80
CA MET A 13 9.39 35.80 -21.86
C MET A 13 8.42 34.66 -22.26
N LEU A 14 8.37 34.27 -23.54
CA LEU A 14 7.51 33.17 -24.01
C LEU A 14 8.16 31.78 -23.84
N ALA A 15 9.49 31.71 -23.67
CA ALA A 15 10.21 30.46 -23.49
C ALA A 15 10.22 29.95 -22.03
N ALA A 16 9.83 30.79 -21.05
CA ALA A 16 9.85 30.43 -19.63
C ALA A 16 8.61 29.64 -19.16
N VAL A 17 7.59 29.46 -20.01
CA VAL A 17 6.35 28.75 -19.66
C VAL A 17 6.38 27.27 -20.07
N SER A 18 7.41 26.84 -20.80
CA SER A 18 7.56 25.46 -21.28
C SER A 18 8.28 24.55 -20.28
N LEU A 19 7.92 24.61 -19.00
CA LEU A 19 8.31 23.54 -18.08
C LEU A 19 7.48 22.31 -18.45
N PRO A 20 8.09 21.17 -18.80
CA PRO A 20 7.34 19.93 -18.96
C PRO A 20 6.68 19.64 -17.62
N LEU A 21 5.35 19.60 -17.62
CA LEU A 21 4.58 19.09 -16.50
C LEU A 21 4.98 17.61 -16.35
N GLN A 22 5.88 17.32 -15.40
CA GLN A 22 6.35 15.97 -15.15
C GLN A 22 5.13 15.14 -14.71
N ALA A 23 4.54 14.40 -15.65
CA ALA A 23 3.43 13.50 -15.35
C ALA A 23 3.92 12.50 -14.30
N ALA A 24 3.24 12.44 -13.16
CA ALA A 24 3.58 11.49 -12.10
C ALA A 24 3.56 10.07 -12.67
N SER A 25 4.63 9.31 -12.42
CA SER A 25 4.69 7.92 -12.87
C SER A 25 3.54 7.12 -12.23
N PRO A 26 2.90 6.21 -12.99
CA PRO A 26 1.82 5.38 -12.45
C PRO A 26 2.25 4.58 -11.21
N VAL A 27 1.40 4.52 -10.20
CA VAL A 27 1.61 3.76 -8.97
C VAL A 27 1.41 2.27 -9.24
N LYS A 28 2.45 1.46 -9.05
CA LYS A 28 2.40 -0.01 -9.21
C LYS A 28 1.81 -0.63 -7.94
N VAL A 29 0.57 -1.08 -8.03
CA VAL A 29 -0.17 -1.71 -6.92
C VAL A 29 -0.07 -3.22 -7.02
N GLY A 30 0.40 -3.87 -5.97
CA GLY A 30 0.58 -5.32 -5.92
C GLY A 30 -0.17 -5.99 -4.78
N SER A 31 -0.15 -7.31 -4.78
CA SER A 31 -0.60 -8.13 -3.65
C SER A 31 0.04 -9.50 -3.64
N LYS A 32 -0.20 -10.24 -2.57
CA LYS A 32 0.02 -11.68 -2.53
C LYS A 32 -0.97 -12.42 -3.43
N ILE A 33 -0.61 -13.63 -3.83
CA ILE A 33 -1.41 -14.50 -4.72
C ILE A 33 -2.67 -15.09 -4.06
N ASP A 34 -2.74 -15.06 -2.72
CA ASP A 34 -3.90 -15.53 -1.96
C ASP A 34 -5.17 -14.72 -2.25
N THR A 35 -6.34 -15.30 -1.94
CA THR A 35 -7.65 -14.68 -2.21
C THR A 35 -7.83 -13.36 -1.47
N GLU A 36 -7.32 -13.24 -0.24
CA GLU A 36 -7.34 -11.99 0.51
C GLU A 36 -6.46 -10.93 -0.15
N GLY A 37 -5.27 -11.30 -0.62
CA GLY A 37 -4.40 -10.42 -1.39
C GLY A 37 -5.08 -9.91 -2.64
N ALA A 38 -5.76 -10.77 -3.40
CA ALA A 38 -6.55 -10.37 -4.56
C ALA A 38 -7.63 -9.34 -4.19
N LEU A 39 -8.37 -9.58 -3.11
CA LEU A 39 -9.41 -8.68 -2.63
C LEU A 39 -8.84 -7.32 -2.21
N LEU A 40 -7.87 -7.32 -1.29
CA LEU A 40 -7.28 -6.10 -0.72
C LEU A 40 -6.49 -5.31 -1.78
N GLY A 41 -5.80 -5.99 -2.69
CA GLY A 41 -5.10 -5.38 -3.81
C GLY A 41 -6.05 -4.62 -4.74
N ASN A 42 -7.20 -5.23 -5.08
CA ASN A 42 -8.23 -4.57 -5.89
C ASN A 42 -8.90 -3.40 -5.17
N ILE A 43 -9.09 -3.48 -3.85
CA ILE A 43 -9.59 -2.33 -3.06
C ILE A 43 -8.62 -1.14 -3.18
N ILE A 44 -7.32 -1.37 -3.02
CA ILE A 44 -6.30 -0.31 -3.13
C ILE A 44 -6.30 0.29 -4.54
N LEU A 45 -6.35 -0.54 -5.59
CA LEU A 45 -6.46 -0.08 -6.97
C LEU A 45 -7.65 0.85 -7.18
N GLN A 46 -8.85 0.41 -6.80
CA GLN A 46 -10.08 1.19 -6.99
C GLN A 46 -10.05 2.50 -6.19
N VAL A 47 -9.48 2.50 -4.98
CA VAL A 47 -9.32 3.72 -4.19
C VAL A 47 -8.37 4.70 -4.90
N LEU A 48 -7.24 4.25 -5.43
CA LEU A 48 -6.31 5.11 -6.16
C LEU A 48 -6.93 5.66 -7.45
N GLU A 49 -7.58 4.79 -8.22
CA GLU A 49 -8.23 5.14 -9.50
C GLU A 49 -9.38 6.14 -9.29
N SER A 50 -10.19 5.97 -8.24
CA SER A 50 -11.27 6.90 -7.89
C SER A 50 -10.78 8.31 -7.54
N HIS A 51 -9.51 8.45 -7.12
CA HIS A 51 -8.87 9.74 -6.85
C HIS A 51 -8.07 10.27 -8.06
N GLY A 52 -8.18 9.64 -9.23
CA GLY A 52 -7.48 10.04 -10.45
C GLY A 52 -5.97 9.76 -10.42
N VAL A 53 -5.51 8.89 -9.51
CA VAL A 53 -4.10 8.48 -9.47
C VAL A 53 -3.89 7.42 -10.55
N PRO A 54 -2.95 7.62 -11.50
CA PRO A 54 -2.64 6.59 -12.48
C PRO A 54 -2.03 5.37 -11.79
N THR A 55 -2.51 4.17 -12.12
CA THR A 55 -2.10 2.91 -11.50
C THR A 55 -1.58 1.91 -12.53
N VAL A 56 -0.70 1.02 -12.10
CA VAL A 56 -0.33 -0.21 -12.81
C VAL A 56 -0.74 -1.38 -11.95
N ASN A 57 -1.64 -2.21 -12.47
CA ASN A 57 -2.14 -3.39 -11.77
C ASN A 57 -1.09 -4.53 -11.81
N LYS A 58 -0.54 -4.86 -10.64
CA LYS A 58 0.31 -6.04 -10.37
C LYS A 58 -0.26 -6.89 -9.23
N VAL A 59 -1.58 -6.92 -9.08
CA VAL A 59 -2.27 -7.74 -8.07
C VAL A 59 -1.96 -9.22 -8.31
N GLN A 60 -1.87 -9.99 -7.22
CA GLN A 60 -1.49 -11.40 -7.19
C GLN A 60 -0.12 -11.71 -7.80
N LEU A 61 0.88 -10.84 -7.53
CA LEU A 61 2.23 -10.97 -8.06
C LEU A 61 2.95 -12.26 -7.61
N GLY A 62 2.71 -12.71 -6.36
CA GLY A 62 3.36 -13.92 -5.86
C GLY A 62 3.23 -14.12 -4.35
N THR A 63 4.16 -14.89 -3.78
CA THR A 63 4.23 -15.14 -2.34
C THR A 63 4.95 -13.99 -1.60
N THR A 64 4.90 -13.98 -0.27
CA THR A 64 5.55 -12.96 0.58
C THR A 64 6.98 -12.57 0.16
N PRO A 65 7.93 -13.50 -0.09
CA PRO A 65 9.30 -13.10 -0.48
C PRO A 65 9.36 -12.43 -1.85
N VAL A 66 8.52 -12.84 -2.81
CA VAL A 66 8.45 -12.24 -4.15
C VAL A 66 7.96 -10.80 -4.05
N VAL A 67 6.85 -10.60 -3.35
CA VAL A 67 6.24 -9.26 -3.18
C VAL A 67 7.15 -8.35 -2.35
N ARG A 68 7.80 -8.89 -1.30
CA ARG A 68 8.77 -8.14 -0.49
C ARG A 68 9.98 -7.71 -1.32
N GLY A 69 10.52 -8.60 -2.15
CA GLY A 69 11.60 -8.27 -3.08
C GLY A 69 11.21 -7.16 -4.04
N ALA A 70 10.03 -7.29 -4.66
CA ALA A 70 9.50 -6.33 -5.63
C ALA A 70 9.30 -4.92 -5.05
N ILE A 71 8.82 -4.79 -3.80
CA ILE A 71 8.72 -3.44 -3.20
C ILE A 71 10.09 -2.86 -2.85
N THR A 72 11.05 -3.69 -2.42
CA THR A 72 12.40 -3.21 -2.07
C THR A 72 13.26 -2.87 -3.29
N SER A 73 12.98 -3.49 -4.44
CA SER A 73 13.65 -3.19 -5.72
C SER A 73 12.99 -2.04 -6.49
N GLY A 74 11.83 -1.54 -6.03
CA GLY A 74 11.05 -0.53 -6.74
C GLY A 74 10.23 -1.07 -7.92
N GLU A 75 10.04 -2.39 -8.04
CA GLU A 75 9.11 -2.98 -9.00
C GLU A 75 7.64 -2.89 -8.56
N LEU A 76 7.40 -2.63 -7.28
CA LEU A 76 6.12 -2.32 -6.65
C LEU A 76 6.25 -1.05 -5.81
N ASP A 77 5.16 -0.27 -5.74
CA ASP A 77 5.13 0.94 -4.89
C ASP A 77 4.26 0.72 -3.64
N ILE A 78 3.20 -0.08 -3.74
CA ILE A 78 2.28 -0.36 -2.62
C ILE A 78 1.70 -1.77 -2.71
N TYR A 79 1.56 -2.44 -1.56
CA TYR A 79 0.85 -3.71 -1.42
C TYR A 79 0.37 -3.93 0.03
N PRO A 80 -0.68 -4.75 0.26
CA PRO A 80 -1.13 -5.09 1.60
C PRO A 80 -0.23 -6.15 2.25
N GLU A 81 0.24 -5.88 3.48
CA GLU A 81 1.10 -6.79 4.25
C GLU A 81 0.63 -6.92 5.71
N TYR A 82 0.82 -8.12 6.26
CA TYR A 82 0.51 -8.42 7.65
C TYR A 82 1.63 -7.95 8.57
N THR A 83 1.29 -7.19 9.61
CA THR A 83 2.24 -6.68 10.59
C THR A 83 3.08 -7.76 11.27
N GLY A 84 2.54 -8.98 11.41
CA GLY A 84 3.25 -10.13 11.99
C GLY A 84 4.48 -10.56 11.19
N ASN A 85 4.52 -10.30 9.88
CA ASN A 85 5.67 -10.63 9.05
C ASN A 85 6.90 -9.77 9.32
N GLY A 86 6.74 -8.64 10.02
CA GLY A 86 7.86 -7.80 10.45
C GLY A 86 8.90 -8.57 11.26
N ALA A 87 8.47 -9.54 12.09
CA ALA A 87 9.38 -10.40 12.85
C ALA A 87 10.41 -11.13 11.96
N PHE A 88 9.94 -11.65 10.82
CA PHE A 88 10.75 -12.43 9.88
C PHE A 88 11.62 -11.53 9.01
N PHE A 89 11.10 -10.35 8.61
CA PHE A 89 11.86 -9.41 7.78
C PHE A 89 13.06 -8.81 8.50
N PHE A 90 12.93 -8.55 9.80
CA PHE A 90 14.00 -7.94 10.61
C PHE A 90 14.81 -8.95 11.42
N LYS A 91 14.53 -10.26 11.29
CA LYS A 91 15.18 -11.36 12.02
C LYS A 91 15.03 -11.26 13.55
N ASP A 92 13.95 -10.64 14.01
CA ASP A 92 13.62 -10.42 15.42
C ASP A 92 12.65 -11.49 15.96
N GLU A 93 12.55 -12.65 15.33
CA GLU A 93 11.62 -13.72 15.72
C GLU A 93 11.84 -14.24 17.15
N ASN A 94 13.05 -14.08 17.68
CA ASN A 94 13.40 -14.45 19.05
C ASN A 94 13.35 -13.30 20.05
N ASP A 95 13.04 -12.09 19.60
CA ASP A 95 12.91 -10.92 20.45
C ASP A 95 11.78 -11.10 21.48
N ALA A 96 12.09 -10.78 22.74
CA ALA A 96 11.18 -10.97 23.85
C ALA A 96 9.97 -10.01 23.78
N ALA A 97 10.15 -8.80 23.24
CA ALA A 97 9.06 -7.83 23.08
C ALA A 97 8.05 -8.32 22.04
N TRP A 98 8.53 -8.92 20.94
CA TRP A 98 7.67 -9.56 19.93
C TRP A 98 6.87 -10.73 20.49
N LYS A 99 7.52 -11.65 21.21
CA LYS A 99 6.83 -12.79 21.86
C LYS A 99 5.79 -12.31 22.87
N LYS A 100 6.12 -11.30 23.69
CA LYS A 100 5.19 -10.70 24.68
C LYS A 100 3.99 -10.03 24.01
N ARG A 101 4.22 -9.29 22.92
CA ARG A 101 3.14 -8.65 22.14
C ARG A 101 2.23 -9.68 21.49
N ALA A 102 2.79 -10.70 20.85
CA ALA A 102 2.03 -11.79 20.26
C ALA A 102 1.18 -12.54 21.30
N ALA A 103 1.73 -12.82 22.48
CA ALA A 103 0.99 -13.44 23.59
C ALA A 103 -0.18 -12.56 24.06
N ARG A 104 0.05 -11.26 24.26
CA ARG A 104 -1.01 -10.32 24.66
C ARG A 104 -2.12 -10.22 23.62
N LEU A 105 -1.77 -10.16 22.33
CA LEU A 105 -2.76 -10.16 21.25
C LEU A 105 -3.60 -11.44 21.28
N ARG A 106 -2.96 -12.61 21.43
CA ARG A 106 -3.66 -13.89 21.52
C ARG A 106 -4.63 -13.95 22.70
N GLU A 107 -4.23 -13.50 23.88
CA GLU A 107 -5.11 -13.47 25.05
C GLU A 107 -6.26 -12.46 24.88
N SER A 108 -6.00 -11.28 24.29
CA SER A 108 -7.07 -10.32 23.98
C SER A 108 -8.08 -10.86 22.96
N GLN A 109 -7.60 -11.64 21.98
CA GLN A 109 -8.44 -12.30 20.99
C GLN A 109 -9.25 -13.43 21.64
N LYS A 110 -8.63 -14.28 22.46
CA LYS A 110 -9.34 -15.31 23.22
C LYS A 110 -10.43 -14.72 24.12
N ALA A 111 -10.13 -13.64 24.84
CA ALA A 111 -11.11 -12.97 25.68
C ALA A 111 -12.29 -12.42 24.84
N ARG A 112 -11.98 -11.79 23.70
CA ARG A 112 -13.01 -11.16 22.84
C ARG A 112 -13.85 -12.18 22.08
N PHE A 113 -13.22 -13.18 21.46
CA PHE A 113 -13.91 -14.20 20.67
C PHE A 113 -14.47 -15.34 21.52
N GLY A 114 -13.85 -15.64 22.66
CA GLY A 114 -14.43 -16.51 23.68
C GLY A 114 -15.73 -15.94 24.23
N ALA A 115 -15.77 -14.63 24.54
CA ALA A 115 -17.01 -13.94 24.91
C ALA A 115 -18.04 -13.89 23.77
N GLN A 116 -17.58 -13.78 22.52
CA GLN A 116 -18.47 -13.76 21.36
C GLN A 116 -19.10 -15.13 21.05
N GLN A 117 -18.42 -16.23 21.38
CA GLN A 117 -18.96 -17.59 21.23
C GLN A 117 -20.09 -17.86 22.24
N VAL A 118 -20.05 -17.24 23.43
CA VAL A 118 -21.18 -17.28 24.39
C VAL A 118 -22.41 -16.58 23.80
N ASN A 119 -22.25 -15.41 23.17
CA ASN A 119 -23.36 -14.69 22.53
C ASN A 119 -23.96 -15.39 21.30
N LEU A 120 -23.17 -16.18 20.55
CA LEU A 120 -23.66 -16.95 19.40
C LEU A 120 -24.35 -18.26 19.81
N ALA A 121 -24.00 -18.83 20.97
CA ALA A 121 -24.70 -19.98 21.53
C ALA A 121 -26.10 -19.58 22.03
N ASP A 122 -26.23 -18.42 22.67
CA ASP A 122 -27.51 -17.88 23.15
C ASP A 122 -28.44 -17.48 21.99
N ALA A 123 -27.90 -16.98 20.87
CA ALA A 123 -28.67 -16.66 19.67
C ALA A 123 -29.27 -17.90 18.96
N ARG A 124 -28.75 -19.10 19.23
CA ARG A 124 -29.30 -20.38 18.70
C ARG A 124 -30.36 -21.00 19.61
N ALA A 125 -30.51 -20.51 20.85
CA ALA A 125 -31.55 -20.98 21.78
C ALA A 125 -32.92 -20.33 21.53
N CYS A 126 -33.01 -19.30 20.68
CA CYS A 126 -34.24 -18.64 20.28
C CYS A 126 -34.80 -19.18 18.94
N LYS A 127 -34.76 -20.49 18.74
CA LYS A 127 -35.39 -21.16 17.60
C LYS A 127 -36.27 -22.31 18.05
#